data_AF-A0A1D1ZXC3-F1
#
_entry.id   AF-A0A1D1ZXC3-F1
#
_cell.length_a   1.000
_cell.length_b   1.000
_cell.length_c   1.000
_cell.angle_alpha   90.00
_cell.angle_beta   90.00
_cell.angle_gamma   90.00
#
_symmetry.space_group_name_H-M   'P 1'
#
loop_
_entity.id
_entity.type
_entity.pdbx_description
1 polymer ?
#
loop_
_entity_poly.entity_id
_entity_poly.type
_entity_poly.pdbx_seq_one_letter_code
_entity_poly.pdbx_strand_id
1 'polypeptide(L)'
;MSLASTAAVDRLVLQYLKRRRLHEAGKVLSLELRASCAPEDVEMQAWSEVNDGDDDGALLEALALDGSEPAAYARAYTAFAAWVDASLDLYKPELACLLYPVLVHVSLSLVERGAASEAHALLAEHGPRFAAAGSG
;
A
#
# COMPACT_ATOMS: atom_id res chain seq x y z
N MET A 1 7.16 2.53 14.26
CA MET A 1 7.62 1.98 12.96
C MET A 1 7.78 0.48 13.19
N SER A 2 6.91 -0.32 12.59
CA SER A 2 6.75 -1.76 12.89
C SER A 2 7.97 -2.56 12.42
N LEU A 3 8.48 -3.48 13.24
CA LEU A 3 9.57 -4.41 12.90
C LEU A 3 9.24 -5.29 11.67
N ALA A 4 7.97 -5.45 11.35
CA ALA A 4 7.52 -6.15 10.14
C ALA A 4 7.89 -5.39 8.85
N SER A 5 7.86 -4.05 8.90
CA SER A 5 8.18 -3.19 7.76
C SER A 5 9.66 -3.25 7.40
N THR A 6 10.56 -3.32 8.39
CA THR A 6 12.00 -3.43 8.14
C THR A 6 12.36 -4.77 7.50
N ALA A 7 11.79 -5.89 7.98
CA ALA A 7 12.06 -7.21 7.40
C ALA A 7 11.61 -7.34 5.94
N ALA A 8 10.49 -6.70 5.57
CA ALA A 8 10.02 -6.68 4.20
C ALA A 8 10.89 -5.80 3.29
N VAL A 9 11.36 -4.66 3.79
CA VAL A 9 12.34 -3.80 3.10
C VAL A 9 13.65 -4.56 2.87
N ASP A 10 14.13 -5.29 3.87
CA ASP A 10 15.37 -6.07 3.78
C ASP A 10 15.29 -7.15 2.68
N ARG A 11 14.12 -7.82 2.54
CA ARG A 11 13.86 -8.77 1.44
C ARG A 11 13.88 -8.09 0.07
N LEU A 12 13.25 -6.92 -0.07
CA LEU A 12 13.27 -6.14 -1.30
C LEU A 12 14.70 -5.72 -1.68
N VAL A 13 15.49 -5.27 -0.70
CA VAL A 13 16.88 -4.87 -0.92
C VAL A 13 17.70 -6.07 -1.39
N LEU A 14 17.54 -7.25 -0.78
CA LEU A 14 18.21 -8.47 -1.23
C LEU A 14 17.84 -8.86 -2.67
N GLN A 15 16.56 -8.76 -3.04
CA GLN A 15 16.07 -9.02 -4.39
C GLN A 15 16.68 -8.04 -5.41
N TYR A 16 16.73 -6.75 -5.08
CA TYR A 16 17.37 -5.72 -5.90
C TYR A 16 18.87 -5.98 -6.10
N LEU A 17 19.59 -6.31 -5.03
CA LEU A 17 21.04 -6.60 -5.08
C LEU A 17 21.34 -7.82 -5.95
N LYS A 18 20.48 -8.86 -5.90
CA LYS A 18 20.56 -10.04 -6.78
C LYS A 18 20.41 -9.63 -8.25
N ARG A 19 19.42 -8.80 -8.58
CA ARG A 19 19.13 -8.32 -9.95
C ARG A 19 20.26 -7.45 -10.52
N ARG A 20 20.89 -6.61 -9.68
CA ARG A 20 22.04 -5.76 -10.06
C ARG A 20 23.39 -6.49 -10.04
N ARG A 21 23.41 -7.79 -9.74
CA ARG A 21 24.63 -8.62 -9.60
C ARG A 21 25.62 -8.09 -8.55
N LEU A 22 25.10 -7.46 -7.50
CA LEU A 22 25.87 -6.96 -6.36
C LEU A 22 25.95 -8.04 -5.28
N HIS A 23 26.56 -9.17 -5.62
CA HIS A 23 26.55 -10.39 -4.79
C HIS A 23 27.30 -10.20 -3.46
N GLU A 24 28.37 -9.41 -3.44
CA GLU A 24 29.14 -9.15 -2.22
C GLU A 24 28.34 -8.32 -1.21
N ALA A 25 27.64 -7.28 -1.68
CA ALA A 25 26.76 -6.49 -0.83
C ALA A 25 25.59 -7.32 -0.27
N GLY A 26 25.00 -8.20 -1.09
CA GLY A 26 23.93 -9.10 -0.64
C GLY A 26 24.38 -10.11 0.42
N LYS A 27 25.61 -10.65 0.30
CA LYS A 27 26.20 -11.54 1.32
C LYS A 27 26.46 -10.80 2.63
N VAL A 28 26.97 -9.57 2.57
CA VAL A 28 27.19 -8.76 3.77
C VAL A 28 25.85 -8.48 4.45
N LEU A 29 24.83 -8.01 3.72
CA LEU A 29 23.52 -7.72 4.27
C LEU A 29 22.85 -8.94 4.91
N SER A 30 22.97 -10.13 4.30
CA SER A 30 22.39 -11.35 4.90
C SER A 30 23.09 -11.78 6.20
N LEU A 31 24.39 -11.49 6.34
CA LEU A 31 25.11 -11.69 7.58
C LEU A 31 24.66 -10.70 8.67
N GLU A 32 24.46 -9.43 8.32
CA GLU A 32 23.97 -8.40 9.25
C GLU A 32 22.56 -8.71 9.78
N LEU A 33 21.67 -9.23 8.91
CA LEU A 33 20.33 -9.66 9.32
C LEU A 33 20.39 -10.84 10.29
N ARG A 34 21.27 -11.81 10.03
CA ARG A 34 21.50 -12.95 10.92
C ARG A 34 22.09 -12.53 12.26
N ALA A 35 22.95 -11.52 12.28
CA ALA A 35 23.52 -10.96 13.50
C ALA A 35 22.50 -10.17 14.33
N SER A 36 21.47 -9.61 13.68
CA SER A 36 20.43 -8.77 14.31
C SER A 36 19.24 -9.54 14.91
N CYS A 37 19.07 -10.84 14.63
CA CYS A 37 18.04 -11.68 15.26
C CYS A 37 18.59 -12.47 16.47
N ALA A 38 17.97 -12.29 17.64
CA ALA A 38 18.21 -13.14 18.82
C ALA A 38 17.66 -14.57 18.59
N PRO A 39 18.22 -15.60 19.24
CA PRO A 39 17.97 -17.00 18.89
C PRO A 39 16.58 -17.59 19.26
N GLU A 40 15.60 -16.80 19.69
CA GLU A 40 14.27 -17.33 20.11
C GLU A 40 13.18 -17.36 19.02
N ASP A 41 13.37 -16.71 17.86
CA ASP A 41 12.30 -16.56 16.83
C ASP A 41 12.50 -17.43 15.56
N VAL A 42 13.32 -18.47 15.65
CA VAL A 42 13.89 -19.16 14.45
C VAL A 42 12.90 -20.06 13.70
N GLU A 43 11.71 -20.39 14.24
CA GLU A 43 10.87 -21.45 13.66
C GLU A 43 9.81 -21.03 12.62
N MET A 44 9.65 -19.74 12.28
CA MET A 44 8.63 -19.34 11.29
C MET A 44 9.14 -18.41 10.19
N GLN A 45 10.30 -18.71 9.62
CA GLN A 45 10.77 -18.04 8.39
C GLN A 45 11.34 -19.01 7.35
N ALA A 46 11.00 -20.29 7.46
CA ALA A 46 11.22 -21.25 6.39
C ALA A 46 10.04 -21.20 5.42
N TRP A 47 10.36 -20.96 4.15
CA TRP A 47 9.51 -21.01 2.95
C TRP A 47 8.66 -19.76 2.62
N SER A 48 9.30 -18.82 1.92
CA SER A 48 8.77 -18.49 0.59
C SER A 48 9.94 -18.39 -0.39
N GLU A 49 10.25 -19.51 -1.05
CA GLU A 49 10.90 -19.44 -2.36
C GLU A 49 9.91 -18.75 -3.31
N VAL A 50 9.99 -17.42 -3.37
CA VAL A 50 9.20 -16.64 -4.33
C VAL A 50 9.96 -16.66 -5.65
N ASN A 51 9.23 -17.08 -6.68
CA ASN A 51 9.57 -17.11 -8.11
C ASN A 51 10.60 -16.06 -8.53
N ASP A 52 11.50 -16.46 -9.43
CA ASP A 52 12.47 -15.60 -10.16
C ASP A 52 11.77 -14.63 -11.17
N GLY A 53 10.51 -14.28 -10.90
CA GLY A 53 9.68 -13.39 -11.70
C GLY A 53 9.82 -11.93 -11.28
N ASP A 54 9.47 -11.02 -12.20
CA ASP A 54 9.51 -9.56 -12.10
C ASP A 54 8.50 -9.00 -11.07
N ASP A 55 8.58 -9.49 -9.83
CA ASP A 55 7.64 -9.28 -8.71
C ASP A 55 8.01 -8.06 -7.85
N ASP A 56 9.03 -7.29 -8.25
CA ASP A 56 9.46 -6.09 -7.51
C ASP A 56 8.29 -5.11 -7.32
N GLY A 57 7.38 -5.02 -8.30
CA GLY A 57 6.17 -4.19 -8.25
C GLY A 57 5.11 -4.70 -7.27
N ALA A 58 4.91 -6.01 -7.19
CA ALA A 58 3.98 -6.62 -6.24
C ALA A 58 4.53 -6.58 -4.80
N LEU A 59 5.86 -6.69 -4.63
CA LEU A 59 6.51 -6.48 -3.34
C LEU A 59 6.53 -5.00 -2.94
N LEU A 60 6.73 -4.08 -3.89
CA LEU A 60 6.55 -2.64 -3.65
C LEU A 60 5.12 -2.32 -3.28
N GLU A 61 4.14 -2.94 -3.95
CA GLU A 61 2.72 -2.80 -3.62
C GLU A 61 2.43 -3.38 -2.23
N ALA A 62 3.01 -4.52 -1.87
CA ALA A 62 2.92 -5.11 -0.53
C ALA A 62 3.74 -4.38 0.55
N LEU A 63 4.59 -3.42 0.17
CA LEU A 63 5.36 -2.55 1.08
C LEU A 63 4.75 -1.16 1.20
N ALA A 64 4.25 -0.62 0.09
CA ALA A 64 3.51 0.63 0.02
C ALA A 64 2.12 0.48 0.63
N LEU A 65 1.54 -0.72 0.48
CA LEU A 65 0.45 -1.19 1.29
C LEU A 65 1.06 -1.97 2.46
N ASP A 66 1.03 -1.42 3.66
CA ASP A 66 0.83 -2.21 4.89
C ASP A 66 -0.44 -3.13 4.81
N GLY A 67 -1.14 -3.20 3.66
CA GLY A 67 -1.30 -4.45 2.90
C GLY A 67 -2.49 -5.32 3.26
N SER A 68 -2.76 -5.52 4.54
CA SER A 68 -3.89 -6.34 5.00
C SER A 68 -5.04 -5.53 5.58
N GLU A 69 -4.81 -4.28 5.96
CA GLU A 69 -5.83 -3.44 6.57
C GLU A 69 -6.65 -2.76 5.48
N PRO A 70 -7.90 -3.19 5.23
CA PRO A 70 -8.69 -2.60 4.16
C PRO A 70 -8.97 -1.10 4.47
N ALA A 71 -8.96 -0.72 5.75
CA ALA A 71 -8.96 0.66 6.23
C ALA A 71 -7.85 1.57 5.65
N ALA A 72 -6.75 1.02 5.12
CA ALA A 72 -5.72 1.80 4.43
C ALA A 72 -6.24 2.47 3.15
N TYR A 73 -7.12 1.80 2.40
CA TYR A 73 -7.72 2.36 1.19
C TYR A 73 -8.61 3.56 1.50
N ALA A 74 -9.38 3.49 2.59
CA ALA A 74 -10.21 4.60 3.04
C ALA A 74 -9.37 5.82 3.41
N ARG A 75 -8.31 5.63 4.20
CA ARG A 75 -7.38 6.70 4.58
C ARG A 75 -6.68 7.32 3.36
N ALA A 76 -6.27 6.50 2.39
CA ALA A 76 -5.66 6.97 1.16
C ALA A 76 -6.62 7.85 0.35
N TYR A 77 -7.89 7.45 0.25
CA TYR A 77 -8.92 8.27 -0.40
C TYR A 77 -9.11 9.61 0.31
N THR A 78 -9.24 9.62 1.64
CA THR A 78 -9.41 10.85 2.41
C THR A 78 -8.22 11.80 2.22
N ALA A 79 -7.00 11.27 2.22
CA ALA A 79 -5.79 12.05 1.94
C ALA A 79 -5.78 12.62 0.50
N PHE A 80 -6.20 11.83 -0.49
CA PHE A 80 -6.35 12.28 -1.88
C PHE A 80 -7.38 13.40 -2.00
N ALA A 81 -8.56 13.26 -1.38
CA ALA A 81 -9.60 14.27 -1.39
C ALA A 81 -9.13 15.60 -0.77
N ALA A 82 -8.46 15.53 0.39
CA ALA A 82 -7.88 16.71 1.04
C ALA A 82 -6.81 17.37 0.17
N TRP A 83 -5.99 16.60 -0.54
CA TRP A 83 -4.99 17.12 -1.47
C TRP A 83 -5.64 17.82 -2.67
N VAL A 84 -6.72 17.26 -3.23
CA VAL A 84 -7.47 17.91 -4.31
C VAL A 84 -8.05 19.25 -3.82
N ASP A 85 -8.61 19.29 -2.61
CA ASP A 85 -9.16 20.52 -2.03
C ASP A 85 -8.08 21.58 -1.76
N ALA A 86 -6.85 21.16 -1.46
CA ALA A 86 -5.68 22.01 -1.25
C ALA A 86 -4.91 22.38 -2.54
N SER A 87 -5.32 21.87 -3.70
CA SER A 87 -4.66 22.14 -4.98
C SER A 87 -4.90 23.57 -5.47
N LEU A 88 -4.23 24.01 -6.55
CA LEU A 88 -4.46 25.35 -7.13
C LEU A 88 -5.86 25.43 -7.75
N ASP A 89 -6.52 26.59 -7.62
CA ASP A 89 -7.88 26.80 -8.14
C ASP A 89 -8.01 26.52 -9.65
N LEU A 90 -6.92 26.73 -10.41
CA LEU A 90 -6.85 26.39 -11.83
C LEU A 90 -7.04 24.88 -12.11
N TYR A 91 -6.58 24.02 -11.20
CA TYR A 91 -6.61 22.56 -11.36
C TYR A 91 -7.77 21.89 -10.61
N LYS A 92 -8.34 22.54 -9.59
CA LYS A 92 -9.48 22.02 -8.83
C LYS A 92 -10.63 21.47 -9.68
N PRO A 93 -11.12 22.13 -10.76
CA PRO A 93 -12.25 21.61 -11.52
C PRO A 93 -11.92 20.27 -12.22
N GLU A 94 -10.73 20.16 -12.80
CA GLU A 94 -10.24 18.94 -13.48
C GLU A 94 -10.03 17.81 -12.46
N LEU A 95 -9.39 18.12 -11.33
CA LEU A 95 -9.11 17.13 -10.28
C LEU A 95 -10.37 16.68 -9.52
N ALA A 96 -11.35 17.57 -9.34
CA ALA A 96 -12.61 17.23 -8.69
C ALA A 96 -13.40 16.17 -9.46
N CYS A 97 -13.29 16.15 -10.80
CA CYS A 97 -13.89 15.12 -11.64
C CYS A 97 -13.34 13.71 -11.36
N LEU A 98 -12.10 13.60 -10.84
CA LEU A 98 -11.50 12.32 -10.48
C LEU A 98 -11.98 11.78 -9.13
N LEU A 99 -12.51 12.64 -8.25
CA LEU A 99 -12.88 12.22 -6.89
C LEU A 99 -14.01 11.19 -6.87
N TYR A 100 -14.98 11.28 -7.78
CA TYR A 100 -16.10 10.35 -7.87
C TYR A 100 -15.71 8.95 -8.40
N PRO A 101 -15.09 8.81 -9.59
CA PRO A 101 -14.71 7.49 -10.09
C PRO A 101 -13.73 6.77 -9.16
N VAL A 102 -12.82 7.50 -8.52
CA VAL A 102 -11.89 6.92 -7.53
C VAL A 102 -12.63 6.48 -6.26
N LEU A 103 -13.61 7.25 -5.76
CA LEU A 103 -14.44 6.86 -4.61
C LEU A 103 -15.13 5.52 -4.84
N VAL A 104 -15.79 5.38 -6.00
CA VAL A 104 -16.52 4.17 -6.37
C VAL A 104 -15.55 3.00 -6.49
N HIS A 105 -14.41 3.20 -7.15
CA HIS A 105 -13.40 2.16 -7.31
C HIS A 105 -12.89 1.66 -5.95
N VAL A 106 -12.49 2.56 -5.06
CA VAL A 106 -12.04 2.20 -3.70
C VAL A 106 -13.13 1.47 -2.91
N SER A 107 -14.39 1.94 -3.00
CA SER A 107 -15.52 1.30 -2.33
C SER A 107 -15.73 -0.14 -2.81
N LEU A 108 -15.66 -0.38 -4.11
CA LEU A 108 -15.80 -1.72 -4.69
C LEU A 108 -14.62 -2.62 -4.30
N SER A 109 -13.39 -2.10 -4.35
CA SER A 109 -12.20 -2.83 -3.92
C SER A 109 -12.26 -3.23 -2.45
N LEU A 110 -12.84 -2.41 -1.58
CA LEU A 110 -13.08 -2.75 -0.17
C LEU A 110 -14.10 -3.89 -0.01
N VAL A 111 -15.18 -3.86 -0.79
CA VAL A 111 -16.21 -4.92 -0.77
C VAL A 111 -15.63 -6.25 -1.27
N GLU A 112 -14.84 -6.24 -2.34
CA GLU A 112 -14.17 -7.43 -2.88
C GLU A 112 -13.21 -8.07 -1.87
N ARG A 113 -12.64 -7.27 -0.98
CA ARG A 113 -11.72 -7.71 0.09
C ARG A 113 -12.43 -8.11 1.38
N GLY A 114 -13.77 -8.13 1.41
CA GLY A 114 -14.57 -8.50 2.58
C GLY A 114 -14.77 -7.37 3.61
N ALA A 115 -14.37 -6.14 3.30
CA ALA A 115 -14.44 -4.97 4.19
C ALA A 115 -15.66 -4.09 3.90
N ALA A 116 -16.85 -4.70 3.85
CA ALA A 116 -18.08 -4.01 3.50
C ALA A 116 -18.47 -2.89 4.47
N SER A 117 -18.14 -3.02 5.77
CA SER A 117 -18.39 -1.98 6.77
C SER A 117 -17.59 -0.71 6.50
N GLU A 118 -16.33 -0.86 6.09
CA GLU A 118 -15.42 0.25 5.79
C GLU A 118 -15.80 0.91 4.47
N ALA A 119 -16.21 0.11 3.47
CA ALA A 119 -16.77 0.63 2.23
C ALA A 119 -18.03 1.48 2.49
N HIS A 120 -18.92 1.01 3.36
CA HIS A 120 -20.13 1.75 3.71
C HIS A 120 -19.81 3.04 4.47
N ALA A 121 -18.87 3.00 5.41
CA ALA A 121 -18.41 4.19 6.14
C ALA A 121 -17.83 5.25 5.18
N LEU A 122 -16.97 4.82 4.24
CA LEU A 122 -16.37 5.69 3.23
C LEU A 122 -17.42 6.35 2.32
N LEU A 123 -18.43 5.60 1.88
CA LEU A 123 -19.55 6.13 1.09
C LEU A 123 -20.45 7.07 1.91
N ALA A 124 -20.69 6.77 3.19
CA ALA A 124 -21.49 7.63 4.07
C ALA A 124 -20.79 8.97 4.34
N GLU A 125 -19.47 8.95 4.50
CA GLU A 125 -18.65 10.14 4.74
C GLU A 125 -18.55 11.04 3.49
N HIS A 126 -18.24 10.46 2.33
CA HIS A 126 -17.94 11.23 1.12
C HIS A 126 -19.10 11.33 0.12
N GLY A 127 -20.13 10.50 0.24
CA GLY A 127 -21.31 10.49 -0.62
C GLY A 127 -22.07 11.83 -0.68
N PRO A 128 -22.29 12.55 0.43
CA PRO A 128 -22.98 13.85 0.42
C PRO A 128 -22.34 14.89 -0.50
N ARG A 129 -21.02 14.81 -0.72
CA ARG A 129 -20.27 15.72 -1.61
C ARG A 129 -20.76 15.67 -3.05
N PHE A 130 -21.23 14.51 -3.50
CA PHE A 130 -21.66 14.29 -4.88
C PHE A 130 -23.18 14.35 -5.05
N ALA A 131 -23.94 14.24 -3.95
CA ALA A 131 -25.40 14.26 -3.96
C ALA A 131 -25.98 15.62 -4.40
N ALA A 132 -25.28 16.74 -4.13
CA ALA A 132 -25.74 18.08 -4.50
C ALA A 132 -25.74 18.34 -6.01
N ALA A 133 -25.03 17.55 -6.81
CA ALA A 133 -24.90 17.75 -8.26
C ALA A 133 -26.15 17.35 -9.08
N GLY A 134 -27.15 16.70 -8.47
CA GLY A 134 -28.37 16.23 -9.16
C GLY A 134 -29.63 17.08 -8.98
N SER A 135 -29.51 18.30 -8.44
CA SER A 135 -30.66 19.16 -8.09
C SER A 135 -30.80 20.43 -8.94
N GLY A 136 -30.30 20.41 -10.18
CA GLY A 136 -30.42 21.49 -11.17
C GLY A 136 -31.10 21.04 -12.45
#